data_AF-A0A8T1L738-F1
#
_entry.id   AF-A0A8T1L738-F1
#
_cell.length_a   1.000
_cell.length_b   1.000
_cell.length_c   1.000
_cell.angle_alpha   90.00
_cell.angle_beta   90.00
_cell.angle_gamma   90.00
#
_symmetry.space_group_name_H-M   'P 1'
#
loop_
_entity.id
_entity.type
_entity.pdbx_description
1 polymer ?
#
loop_
_entity_poly.entity_id
_entity_poly.type
_entity_poly.pdbx_seq_one_letter_code
_entity_poly.pdbx_strand_id
1 'polypeptide(L)'
;MHGFVSSFDIGFERDCPRPEYFTTGAEGTPTHWHQVFFHVPKPFTVKKGDVVEGKWWVRRNAENPRFLDVEIQWKEAPEGEFLVQRYRIH
;
A
#
# COMPACT_ATOMS: atom_id res chain seq x y z
N MET A 1 -12.83 -6.10 5.80
CA MET A 1 -11.54 -5.63 5.28
C MET A 1 -10.46 -6.64 5.67
N HIS A 2 -9.73 -7.18 4.69
CA HIS A 2 -8.76 -8.28 4.89
C HIS A 2 -7.29 -7.82 4.82
N GLY A 3 -7.05 -6.59 4.38
CA GLY A 3 -5.71 -6.08 4.18
C GLY A 3 -5.71 -4.78 3.40
N PHE A 4 -4.51 -4.33 3.08
CA PHE A 4 -4.23 -3.19 2.22
C PHE A 4 -3.51 -3.67 0.97
N VAL A 5 -3.74 -3.01 -0.16
CA VAL A 5 -3.05 -3.31 -1.41
C VAL A 5 -2.23 -2.09 -1.79
N SER A 6 -0.97 -2.31 -2.18
CA SER A 6 -0.12 -1.29 -2.76
C SER A 6 0.23 -1.66 -4.20
N SER A 7 0.20 -0.66 -5.05
CA SER A 7 0.66 -0.69 -6.45
C SER A 7 1.46 0.59 -6.70
N PHE A 8 1.98 0.76 -7.92
CA PHE A 8 2.65 1.99 -8.31
C PHE A 8 2.32 2.36 -9.74
N ASP A 9 2.41 3.65 -10.01
CA ASP A 9 2.25 4.24 -11.33
C ASP A 9 3.53 4.95 -11.72
N ILE A 10 3.85 4.92 -13.01
CA ILE A 10 5.00 5.63 -13.57
C ILE A 10 4.51 6.54 -14.69
N GLY A 11 4.96 7.80 -14.66
CA GLY A 11 4.77 8.77 -15.73
C GLY A 11 6.09 9.18 -16.36
N PHE A 12 6.13 9.19 -17.68
CA PHE A 12 7.25 9.65 -18.49
C PHE A 12 6.94 11.03 -19.08
N GLU A 13 7.08 12.07 -18.24
CA GLU A 13 6.55 13.40 -18.52
C GLU A 13 7.59 14.42 -18.98
N ARG A 14 8.82 14.30 -18.47
CA ARG A 14 9.86 15.33 -18.63
C ARG A 14 10.27 15.46 -20.11
N ASP A 15 10.16 16.69 -20.63
CA ASP A 15 10.50 17.06 -22.00
C ASP A 15 9.76 16.20 -23.06
N CYS A 16 8.55 15.73 -22.72
CA CYS A 16 7.76 14.82 -23.55
C CYS A 16 6.50 15.51 -24.11
N PRO A 17 6.38 15.75 -25.44
CA PRO A 17 5.19 16.36 -26.03
C PRO A 17 3.91 15.54 -25.88
N ARG A 18 4.04 14.23 -25.65
CA ARG A 18 2.95 13.28 -25.39
C ARG A 18 3.40 12.35 -24.27
N PRO A 19 3.18 12.75 -23.00
CA PRO A 19 3.53 11.92 -21.86
C PRO A 19 2.87 10.55 -21.91
N GLU A 20 3.62 9.55 -21.49
CA GLU A 20 3.15 8.17 -21.41
C GLU A 20 3.09 7.73 -19.96
N TYR A 21 2.12 6.87 -19.66
CA TYR A 21 1.87 6.40 -18.31
C TYR A 21 1.58 4.91 -18.31
N PHE A 22 1.97 4.24 -17.23
CA PHE A 22 1.41 2.94 -16.92
C PHE A 22 1.15 2.82 -15.42
N THR A 23 0.19 1.96 -15.10
CA THR A 23 -0.19 1.62 -13.74
C THR A 23 0.02 0.13 -13.51
N THR A 24 0.41 -0.26 -12.29
CA THR A 24 0.29 -1.65 -11.84
C THR A 24 -0.95 -1.88 -10.96
N GLY A 25 -1.83 -0.88 -10.85
CA GLY A 25 -3.08 -0.93 -10.11
C GLY A 25 -4.03 -2.03 -10.58
N ALA A 26 -4.94 -2.43 -9.71
CA ALA A 26 -5.91 -3.50 -10.00
C ALA A 26 -6.97 -3.08 -11.04
N GLU A 27 -7.12 -1.78 -11.24
CA GLU A 27 -7.94 -1.13 -12.25
C GLU A 27 -7.32 -1.16 -13.65
N GLY A 28 -6.00 -1.42 -13.74
CA GLY A 28 -5.24 -1.44 -14.99
C GLY A 28 -5.09 -2.83 -15.61
N THR A 29 -4.42 -2.87 -16.76
CA THR A 29 -4.01 -4.13 -17.40
C THR A 29 -2.96 -4.84 -16.51
N PRO A 30 -3.10 -6.15 -16.21
CA PRO A 30 -2.14 -6.88 -15.39
C PRO A 30 -0.71 -6.77 -15.93
N THR A 31 0.22 -6.46 -15.03
CA THR A 31 1.67 -6.40 -15.32
C THR A 31 2.39 -7.53 -14.58
N HIS A 32 3.66 -7.79 -14.94
CA HIS A 32 4.48 -8.80 -14.24
C HIS A 32 4.79 -8.45 -12.78
N TRP A 33 4.63 -7.18 -12.37
CA TRP A 33 4.76 -6.76 -10.98
C TRP A 33 3.53 -7.09 -10.13
N HIS A 34 2.37 -7.30 -10.75
CA HIS A 34 1.09 -7.43 -10.05
C HIS A 34 0.91 -6.31 -9.01
N GLN A 35 0.33 -6.63 -7.85
CA GLN A 35 0.19 -5.76 -6.70
C GLN A 35 0.75 -6.44 -5.44
N VAL A 36 1.09 -5.65 -4.42
CA VAL A 36 1.53 -6.15 -3.12
C VAL A 36 0.37 -6.13 -2.14
N PHE A 37 0.01 -7.29 -1.57
CA PHE A 37 -1.06 -7.41 -0.58
C PHE A 37 -0.49 -7.51 0.84
N PHE A 38 -0.90 -6.59 1.71
CA PHE A 38 -0.56 -6.55 3.14
C PHE A 38 -1.74 -7.06 3.95
N HIS A 39 -1.71 -8.35 4.30
CA HIS A 39 -2.74 -8.97 5.13
C HIS A 39 -2.76 -8.36 6.53
N VAL A 40 -3.94 -7.96 7.00
CA VAL A 40 -4.12 -7.68 8.44
C VAL A 40 -4.29 -9.00 9.19
N PRO A 41 -3.78 -9.13 10.43
CA PRO A 41 -3.85 -10.40 11.18
C PRO A 41 -5.28 -10.87 11.45
N LYS A 42 -6.18 -9.92 11.70
CA LYS A 42 -7.60 -10.17 11.95
C LYS A 42 -8.43 -9.30 11.01
N PRO A 43 -9.20 -9.89 10.09
CA PRO A 43 -10.14 -9.13 9.28
C PRO A 43 -11.19 -8.45 10.16
N PHE A 44 -11.53 -7.20 9.84
CA PHE A 44 -12.55 -6.43 10.55
C PHE A 44 -13.66 -5.97 9.59
N THR A 45 -14.85 -5.73 10.11
CA THR A 45 -16.01 -5.34 9.28
C THR A 45 -15.97 -3.85 9.00
N VAL A 46 -16.30 -3.47 7.77
CA VAL A 46 -16.48 -2.08 7.34
C VAL A 46 -17.79 -1.97 6.58
N LYS A 47 -18.40 -0.79 6.62
CA LYS A 47 -19.62 -0.43 5.89
C LYS A 47 -19.31 0.66 4.88
N LYS A 48 -20.19 0.80 3.89
CA LYS A 48 -20.10 1.92 2.94
C LYS A 48 -20.19 3.24 3.70
N GLY A 49 -19.20 4.11 3.51
CA GLY A 49 -19.10 5.41 4.16
C GLY A 49 -18.20 5.42 5.40
N ASP A 50 -17.74 4.26 5.89
CA ASP A 50 -16.76 4.20 6.96
C ASP A 50 -15.41 4.76 6.48
N VAL A 51 -14.71 5.47 7.37
CA VAL A 51 -13.37 6.00 7.13
C VAL A 51 -12.37 5.17 7.93
N VAL A 52 -11.40 4.58 7.25
CA VAL A 52 -10.28 3.88 7.88
C VAL A 52 -9.13 4.88 8.04
N GLU A 53 -8.99 5.42 9.24
CA GLU A 53 -7.87 6.31 9.59
C GLU A 53 -6.59 5.51 9.80
N GLY A 54 -5.47 6.05 9.32
CA GLY A 54 -4.21 5.33 9.37
C GLY A 54 -3.00 6.18 9.04
N LYS A 55 -1.84 5.55 9.16
CA LYS A 55 -0.55 6.10 8.73
C LYS A 55 0.26 4.98 8.09
N TRP A 56 1.05 5.35 7.08
CA TRP A 56 1.84 4.41 6.29
C TRP A 56 3.28 4.90 6.20
N TRP A 57 4.24 4.02 6.46
CA TRP A 57 5.66 4.29 6.30
C TRP A 57 6.33 3.18 5.50
N VAL A 58 7.23 3.58 4.61
CA VAL A 58 8.15 2.68 3.91
C VAL A 58 9.56 3.20 4.14
N ARG A 59 10.45 2.33 4.58
CA ARG A 59 11.85 2.67 4.78
C ARG A 59 12.77 1.56 4.28
N ARG A 60 13.97 1.95 3.89
CA ARG A 60 15.04 1.01 3.58
C ARG A 60 15.37 0.21 4.85
N ASN A 61 15.43 -1.11 4.74
CA ASN A 61 15.83 -1.95 5.87
C ASN A 61 17.29 -1.68 6.27
N ALA A 62 17.57 -1.77 7.57
CA ALA A 62 18.88 -1.46 8.14
C ALA A 62 19.95 -2.53 7.86
N GLU A 63 19.57 -3.81 7.83
CA GLU A 63 20.47 -4.95 7.64
C GLU A 63 20.76 -5.20 6.16
N ASN A 64 19.70 -5.23 5.34
CA ASN A 64 19.82 -5.36 3.89
C ASN A 64 19.11 -4.19 3.19
N PRO A 65 19.86 -3.28 2.55
CA PRO A 65 19.29 -2.08 1.95
C PRO A 65 18.43 -2.35 0.70
N ARG A 66 18.38 -3.59 0.20
CA ARG A 66 17.48 -4.00 -0.88
C ARG A 66 16.08 -4.37 -0.37
N PHE A 67 15.94 -4.67 0.92
CA PHE A 67 14.65 -4.94 1.53
C PHE A 67 13.95 -3.66 1.96
N LEU A 68 12.62 -3.70 2.03
CA LEU A 68 11.80 -2.60 2.52
C LEU A 68 11.13 -3.02 3.84
N ASP A 69 11.28 -2.20 4.86
CA ASP A 69 10.45 -2.28 6.06
C ASP A 69 9.23 -1.37 5.86
N VAL A 70 8.05 -1.96 5.94
CA VAL A 70 6.77 -1.25 5.82
C VAL A 70 6.07 -1.28 7.18
N GLU A 71 5.61 -0.13 7.65
CA GLU A 71 4.76 -0.04 8.84
C GLU A 71 3.41 0.55 8.44
N ILE A 72 2.34 -0.15 8.77
CA ILE A 72 0.96 0.30 8.54
C ILE A 72 0.29 0.40 9.90
N GLN A 73 -0.26 1.58 10.18
CA GLN A 73 -1.11 1.83 11.33
C GLN A 73 -2.52 2.12 10.85
N TRP A 74 -3.51 1.55 11.52
CA TRP A 74 -4.92 1.83 11.22
C TRP A 74 -5.79 1.72 12.47
N LYS A 75 -6.96 2.34 12.44
CA LYS A 75 -8.03 2.12 13.42
C LYS A 75 -9.17 1.31 12.80
N GLU A 76 -9.77 0.42 13.57
CA GLU A 76 -10.96 -0.32 13.14
C GLU A 76 -12.27 0.47 13.38
N ALA A 77 -12.21 1.50 14.22
CA ALA A 77 -13.31 2.41 14.51
C ALA A 77 -12.77 3.84 14.78
N PRO A 78 -13.56 4.91 14.60
CA PRO A 78 -13.07 6.30 14.74
C PRO A 78 -12.41 6.60 16.10
N GLU A 79 -13.01 6.11 17.19
CA GLU A 79 -12.53 6.26 18.57
C GLU A 79 -11.62 5.09 19.01
N GLY A 80 -11.28 4.18 18.09
CA GLY A 80 -10.40 3.04 18.37
C GLY A 80 -8.94 3.44 18.50
N GLU A 81 -8.17 2.56 19.13
CA GLU A 81 -6.72 2.67 19.17
C GLU A 81 -6.09 2.31 17.80
N PHE A 82 -4.90 2.84 17.55
CA PHE A 82 -4.13 2.43 16.38
C PHE A 82 -3.60 1.01 16.57
N LEU A 83 -4.04 0.12 15.69
CA LEU A 83 -3.36 -1.14 15.44
C LEU A 83 -2.12 -0.86 14.58
N VAL A 84 -1.02 -1.54 14.88
CA VAL A 84 0.25 -1.39 14.16
C VAL A 84 0.70 -2.74 13.65
N GLN A 85 0.97 -2.83 12.36
CA GLN A 85 1.59 -4.02 11.76
C GLN A 85 2.84 -3.61 10.97
N ARG A 86 3.90 -4.39 11.13
CA ARG A 86 5.14 -4.24 10.39
C ARG A 86 5.31 -5.41 9.44
N TYR A 87 5.79 -5.09 8.24
CA TYR A 87 6.06 -6.04 7.17
C TYR A 87 7.48 -5.82 6.67
N ARG A 88 8.07 -6.88 6.11
CA ARG A 88 9.33 -6.82 5.39
C ARG A 88 9.10 -7.36 3.99
N ILE A 89 9.47 -6.58 2.99
CA ILE A 89 9.49 -7.01 1.59
C ILE A 89 10.94 -7.34 1.25
N HIS A 90 11.15 -8.52 0.67
CA HIS A 90 12.47 -9.07 0.35
C HIS A 90 12.79 -8.91 -1.13
#